data_AF-A0A3B0SBQ6-F1
#
_entry.id   AF-A0A3B0SBQ6-F1
#
_cell.length_a   1.000
_cell.length_b   1.000
_cell.length_c   1.000
_cell.angle_alpha   90.00
_cell.angle_beta   90.00
_cell.angle_gamma   90.00
#
_symmetry.space_group_name_H-M   'P 1'
#
loop_
_entity.id
_entity.type
_entity.pdbx_description
1 polymer ?
#
loop_
_entity_poly.entity_id
_entity_poly.type
_entity_poly.pdbx_seq_one_letter_code
_entity_poly.pdbx_strand_id
1 'polypeptide(L)' 'MQSTNITPDELKRIAWILVDRHGSEAAQLAGFAIAEMQQQGDSPRIRAWQALAAVIQAALDGHISKTNPLTLH' A
#
# COMPACT_ATOMS: atom_id res chain seq x y z
N MET A 1 -24.32 -4.66 -3.54
CA MET A 1 -22.93 -4.94 -3.14
C MET A 1 -22.11 -3.73 -3.51
N GLN A 2 -21.65 -2.93 -2.54
CA GLN A 2 -20.79 -1.77 -2.85
C GLN A 2 -19.40 -2.29 -3.24
N SER A 3 -19.03 -2.12 -4.50
CA SER A 3 -17.66 -2.30 -4.95
C SER A 3 -16.82 -1.16 -4.37
N THR A 4 -16.14 -1.41 -3.25
CA THR A 4 -15.14 -0.48 -2.69
C THR A 4 -13.92 -0.48 -3.60
N ASN A 5 -14.01 0.24 -4.72
CA ASN A 5 -12.87 0.48 -5.59
C ASN A 5 -11.91 1.44 -4.86
N ILE A 6 -10.78 0.91 -4.39
CA ILE A 6 -9.69 1.74 -3.89
C ILE A 6 -9.21 2.61 -5.04
N THR A 7 -9.27 3.93 -4.88
CA THR A 7 -8.78 4.87 -5.89
C THR A 7 -7.24 4.94 -5.85
N PRO A 8 -6.58 5.39 -6.93
CA PRO A 8 -5.12 5.56 -6.92
C PRO A 8 -4.62 6.48 -5.79
N ASP A 9 -5.35 7.55 -5.48
CA ASP A 9 -5.02 8.46 -4.38
C ASP A 9 -5.17 7.81 -3.01
N GLU A 10 -6.20 6.97 -2.83
CA GLU A 10 -6.37 6.19 -1.61
C GLU A 10 -5.22 5.19 -1.42
N LEU A 11 -4.78 4.54 -2.51
CA LEU A 11 -3.63 3.63 -2.50
C LEU A 11 -2.33 4.35 -2.12
N LYS A 12 -2.08 5.54 -2.69
CA LYS A 12 -0.95 6.40 -2.31
C LYS A 12 -1.01 6.81 -0.84
N ARG A 13 -2.20 7.17 -0.35
CA ARG A 13 -2.40 7.53 1.06
C ARG A 13 -2.06 6.36 1.98
N ILE A 14 -2.55 5.16 1.67
CA ILE A 14 -2.26 3.95 2.45
C ILE A 14 -0.75 3.64 2.43
N ALA A 15 -0.10 3.74 1.26
CA ALA A 15 1.35 3.55 1.15
C ALA A 15 2.13 4.53 2.04
N TRP A 16 1.76 5.81 2.01
CA TRP A 16 2.39 6.82 2.87
C TRP A 16 2.15 6.59 4.36
N ILE A 17 0.98 6.09 4.76
CA ILE A 17 0.73 5.71 6.16
C ILE A 17 1.69 4.58 6.58
N LEU A 18 1.92 3.59 5.72
CA LEU A 18 2.84 2.48 6.01
C LEU A 18 4.30 2.95 6.06
N VAL A 19 4.72 3.79 5.12
CA VAL A 19 6.07 4.40 5.12
C VAL A 19 6.29 5.29 6.33
N ASP A 20 5.30 6.09 6.73
CA ASP A 20 5.40 6.98 7.90
C ASP A 20 5.57 6.18 9.21
N ARG A 21 4.89 5.02 9.32
CA ARG A 21 4.92 4.15 10.50
C ARG A 21 6.12 3.21 10.56
N HIS A 22 6.53 2.67 9.42
CA HIS A 22 7.51 1.57 9.35
C HIS A 22 8.78 1.94 8.57
N GLY A 23 8.86 3.15 8.00
CA GLY A 23 9.99 3.59 7.19
C GLY A 23 10.30 2.60 6.06
N SER A 24 11.59 2.27 5.93
CA SER A 24 12.10 1.33 4.94
C SER A 24 11.55 -0.10 5.09
N GLU A 25 11.09 -0.48 6.29
CA GLU A 25 10.55 -1.84 6.54
C GLU A 25 9.14 -2.02 5.93
N ALA A 26 8.45 -0.93 5.57
CA ALA A 26 7.10 -0.98 5.02
C ALA A 26 6.97 -1.91 3.80
N ALA A 27 7.98 -1.91 2.92
CA ALA A 27 7.98 -2.77 1.75
C ALA A 27 8.21 -4.24 2.09
N GLN A 28 9.05 -4.52 3.09
CA GLN A 28 9.28 -5.90 3.55
C GLN A 28 8.00 -6.46 4.18
N LEU A 29 7.30 -5.68 5.00
CA LEU A 29 6.01 -6.06 5.57
C LEU A 29 4.96 -6.36 4.50
N ALA A 30 4.88 -5.54 3.45
CA ALA A 30 4.00 -5.83 2.32
C ALA A 30 4.40 -7.13 1.59
N GLY A 31 5.69 -7.39 1.42
CA GLY A 31 6.21 -8.65 0.88
C GLY A 31 5.82 -9.88 1.71
N PHE A 32 5.94 -9.80 3.04
CA PHE A 32 5.50 -10.87 3.94
C PHE A 32 3.99 -11.12 3.83
N ALA A 33 3.17 -10.07 3.82
CA ALA A 33 1.72 -10.20 3.67
C ALA A 33 1.34 -10.88 2.33
N ILE A 34 2.04 -10.56 1.24
CA ILE A 34 1.84 -11.22 -0.07
C ILE A 34 2.19 -12.71 0.02
N ALA A 35 3.32 -13.06 0.64
CA ALA A 35 3.76 -14.45 0.77
C ALA A 35 2.75 -15.29 1.57
N GLU A 36 2.24 -14.75 2.69
CA GLU A 36 1.19 -15.39 3.50
C GLU A 36 -0.09 -15.62 2.67
N MET A 37 -0.52 -14.63 1.89
CA MET A 37 -1.73 -14.77 1.07
C MET A 37 -1.56 -15.73 -0.09
N GLN A 38 -0.35 -15.87 -0.64
CA GLN A 38 -0.03 -16.90 -1.63
C GLN A 38 -0.23 -18.30 -1.07
N GLN A 39 0.13 -18.54 0.20
CA GLN A 39 -0.16 -19.83 0.86
C GLN A 39 -1.67 -20.08 1.03
N GLN A 40 -2.47 -19.02 1.13
CA GLN A 40 -3.92 -19.09 1.30
C GLN A 40 -4.69 -19.16 -0.03
N GLY A 41 -4.02 -18.93 -1.18
CA GLY A 41 -4.65 -18.94 -2.50
C GLY A 41 -5.55 -17.73 -2.82
N ASP A 42 -5.48 -16.64 -2.03
CA ASP A 42 -6.35 -15.46 -2.17
C ASP A 42 -5.85 -14.50 -3.27
N SER A 43 -6.08 -14.91 -4.52
CA SER A 43 -5.60 -14.20 -5.73
C SER A 43 -6.04 -12.72 -5.82
N PRO A 44 -7.30 -12.35 -5.54
CA PRO A 44 -7.71 -10.94 -5.53
C PRO A 44 -6.92 -10.10 -4.52
N ARG A 45 -6.72 -10.63 -3.32
CA ARG A 45 -6.02 -9.91 -2.25
C ARG A 45 -4.53 -9.78 -2.55
N ILE A 46 -3.92 -10.83 -3.12
CA ILE A 46 -2.53 -10.80 -3.59
C ILE A 46 -2.32 -9.64 -4.57
N ARG A 47 -3.20 -9.48 -5.57
CA ARG A 47 -3.08 -8.40 -6.56
C ARG A 47 -3.18 -7.01 -5.91
N ALA A 48 -4.09 -6.84 -4.97
CA ALA A 48 -4.23 -5.58 -4.23
C ALA A 48 -2.97 -5.25 -3.42
N TRP A 49 -2.39 -6.24 -2.74
CA TRP A 49 -1.15 -6.06 -1.99
C TRP A 49 0.08 -5.83 -2.87
N GLN A 50 0.16 -6.49 -4.04
CA GLN A 50 1.20 -6.22 -5.03
C GLN A 50 1.15 -4.78 -5.54
N ALA A 51 -0.05 -4.27 -5.83
CA ALA A 51 -0.23 -2.87 -6.22
C ALA A 51 0.21 -1.92 -5.10
N LEU A 52 -0.17 -2.20 -3.85
CA LEU A 52 0.24 -1.41 -2.70
C LEU A 52 1.76 -1.44 -2.48
N ALA A 53 2.40 -2.61 -2.58
CA ALA A 53 3.84 -2.78 -2.43
C ALA A 53 4.63 -1.97 -3.46
N ALA A 54 4.16 -1.92 -4.72
CA ALA A 54 4.77 -1.11 -5.75
C ALA A 54 4.68 0.40 -5.43
N VAL A 55 3.55 0.86 -4.88
CA VAL A 55 3.37 2.25 -4.47
C VAL A 55 4.21 2.61 -3.24
N ILE A 56 4.38 1.68 -2.29
CA ILE A 56 5.29 1.84 -1.14
C ILE A 56 6.73 2.01 -1.63
N GLN A 57 7.18 1.15 -2.55
CA GLN A 57 8.53 1.27 -3.14
C GLN A 57 8.70 2.63 -3.84
N ALA A 58 7.73 3.04 -4.67
CA ALA A 58 7.77 4.35 -5.30
C ALA A 58 7.79 5.52 -4.29
N ALA A 59 7.16 5.39 -3.11
CA ALA A 59 7.23 6.40 -2.06
C ALA A 59 8.62 6.45 -1.42
N LEU A 60 9.22 5.28 -1.16
CA LEU A 60 10.55 5.16 -0.57
C LEU A 60 11.65 5.68 -1.51
N ASP A 61 11.53 5.41 -2.81
CA ASP A 61 12.44 5.93 -3.85
C ASP A 61 12.23 7.43 -4.14
N GLY A 62 11.20 8.05 -3.55
CA GLY A 62 10.87 9.46 -3.79
C GLY A 62 10.23 9.73 -5.16
N HIS A 63 9.74 8.69 -5.85
CA HIS A 63 9.06 8.80 -7.14
C HIS A 63 7.62 9.31 -7.04
N ILE A 64 7.02 9.30 -5.84
CA ILE A 64 5.69 9.87 -5.60
C ILE A 64 5.72 10.84 -4.43
N SER A 65 5.05 11.98 -4.58
CA SER A 65 4.91 12.97 -3.50
C SER A 65 3.86 12.54 -2.48
N LYS A 66 4.06 12.92 -1.21
CA LYS A 66 3.03 12.81 -0.17
C LYS A 66 1.88 13.75 -0.52
N THR A 67 0.74 13.19 -0.92
CA THR A 67 -0.48 13.99 -1.11
C THR A 67 -0.87 14.56 0.25
N ASN A 68 -1.06 15.88 0.31
CA ASN A 68 -1.23 16.68 1.53
C ASN A 68 -2.10 15.96 2.59
N PRO A 69 -1.69 15.92 3.87
CA PRO A 69 -2.57 15.39 4.91
C PRO A 69 -3.87 16.19 4.91
N LEU A 70 -5.01 15.50 4.91
CA LEU A 70 -6.27 16.15 5.27
C LEU A 70 -6.07 16.71 6.67
N THR A 71 -6.02 18.03 6.79
CA THR A 71 -6.24 18.71 8.06
C THR A 71 -7.63 18.30 8.52
N LEU A 72 -7.72 17.33 9.42
CA LEU A 72 -8.91 17.12 10.22
C LEU A 72 -9.07 18.37 11.08
N HIS A 73 -10.05 19.20 10.71
CA HIS A 73 -10.52 20.32 11.52
C HIS A 73 -11.59 19.81 12.49
#